data_AF-A0A7M5XEU6-F1
#
_entry.id   AF-A0A7M5XEU6-F1
#
_cell.length_a   1.000
_cell.length_b   1.000
_cell.length_c   1.000
_cell.angle_alpha   90.00
_cell.angle_beta   90.00
_cell.angle_gamma   90.00
#
_symmetry.space_group_name_H-M   'P 1'
#
loop_
_entity.id
_entity.type
_entity.pdbx_description
1 polymer ?
#
loop_
_entity_poly.entity_id
_entity_poly.type
_entity_poly.pdbx_seq_one_letter_code
_entity_poly.pdbx_strand_id
1 'polypeptide(L)'
;MRDMNAAANIELVAGIDFGTTYSAYAYSYEYEQGKIFINSTWPSGVQTCKEATAILFDENERFVAFGEDAIDRYSDCADNDMEKKWYFFNRFKMALYQEKNGKNVNRNLMLSAANGKKMQGLKVFSGAINFLKDHLITNVNQRNAGNRITVDSVRWVLTVPAIWGDSAKQFMRESAQMAGIPSRNLIIALEPECASLYCQELPAEKLGEFPDFKKAGAKYLLLDNGGGTVDVTVHQMLEGGRVKELYKATGGAWGGTKVDEAFVKYFRDMFTERVIDELKNQNAPDWIEMMRDFEQIKRKISNDNQDEHIE
;
A
#
# COMPACT_ATOMS: atom_id res chain seq x y z
N MET A 1 30.76 14.54 22.37
CA MET A 1 29.77 13.45 22.44
C MET A 1 28.40 14.10 22.58
N ARG A 2 27.57 14.04 21.54
CA ARG A 2 26.17 14.51 21.64
C ARG A 2 25.35 13.38 22.25
N ASP A 3 24.55 13.70 23.25
CA ASP A 3 23.67 12.77 23.96
C ASP A 3 22.84 11.93 22.97
N MET A 4 23.02 10.60 23.03
CA MET A 4 22.20 9.64 22.31
C MET A 4 20.83 9.38 22.98
N ASN A 5 20.47 10.15 24.01
CA ASN A 5 19.29 9.93 24.86
C ASN A 5 18.31 11.11 24.94
N ALA A 6 18.43 12.14 24.10
CA ALA A 6 17.34 13.08 23.95
C ALA A 6 16.17 12.35 23.26
N ALA A 7 15.08 12.13 23.99
CA ALA A 7 13.83 11.66 23.40
C ALA A 7 13.51 12.57 22.21
N ALA A 8 13.29 11.99 21.03
CA ALA A 8 12.91 12.78 19.87
C ALA A 8 11.67 13.60 20.25
N ASN A 9 11.75 14.92 20.10
CA ASN A 9 10.58 15.77 20.27
C ASN A 9 9.64 15.48 19.10
N ILE A 10 8.71 14.55 19.31
CA ILE A 10 7.72 14.18 18.31
C ILE A 10 6.67 15.29 18.30
N GLU A 11 6.42 15.84 17.13
CA GLU A 11 5.41 16.87 16.89
C GLU A 11 4.21 16.31 16.11
N LEU A 12 4.42 15.20 15.39
CA LEU A 12 3.44 14.58 14.53
C LEU A 12 3.63 13.06 14.48
N VAL A 13 2.52 12.32 14.45
CA VAL A 13 2.49 10.88 14.18
C VAL A 13 1.91 10.67 12.79
N ALA A 14 2.61 9.92 11.94
CA ALA A 14 2.21 9.59 10.58
C ALA A 14 2.04 8.09 10.41
N GLY A 15 0.88 7.66 9.93
CA GLY A 15 0.61 6.29 9.50
C GLY A 15 0.68 6.19 7.98
N ILE A 16 1.45 5.21 7.47
CA ILE A 16 1.52 4.86 6.06
C ILE A 16 0.89 3.48 5.86
N ASP A 17 -0.21 3.45 5.12
CA ASP A 17 -0.78 2.23 4.51
C ASP A 17 -0.03 1.98 3.21
N PHE A 18 0.90 1.03 3.21
CA PHE A 18 1.64 0.66 2.01
C PHE A 18 0.99 -0.57 1.40
N GLY A 19 -0.10 -0.40 0.63
CA GLY A 19 -0.84 -1.53 0.07
C GLY A 19 -0.22 -2.12 -1.19
N THR A 20 -0.85 -3.18 -1.70
CA THR A 20 -0.41 -3.83 -2.96
C THR A 20 -0.84 -3.03 -4.19
N THR A 21 -2.12 -2.63 -4.22
CA THR A 21 -2.70 -1.89 -5.34
C THR A 21 -2.67 -0.40 -5.07
N TYR A 22 -2.94 0.00 -3.84
CA TYR A 22 -3.01 1.39 -3.43
C TYR A 22 -2.31 1.63 -2.11
N SER A 23 -1.68 2.79 -1.97
CA SER A 23 -1.05 3.27 -0.75
C SER A 23 -1.72 4.56 -0.29
N ALA A 24 -1.64 4.85 1.01
CA ALA A 24 -2.20 6.05 1.61
C ALA A 24 -1.36 6.48 2.82
N TYR A 25 -1.58 7.71 3.28
CA TYR A 25 -1.09 8.13 4.58
C TYR A 25 -2.12 9.00 5.31
N ALA A 26 -2.05 8.93 6.63
CA ALA A 26 -2.78 9.77 7.54
C ALA A 26 -1.84 10.27 8.64
N TYR A 27 -2.19 11.36 9.30
CA TYR A 27 -1.38 11.91 10.37
C TYR A 27 -2.24 12.58 11.45
N SER A 28 -1.65 12.74 12.64
CA SER A 28 -2.20 13.51 13.75
C SER A 28 -1.08 14.35 14.36
N TYR A 29 -1.39 15.58 14.75
CA TYR A 29 -0.45 16.39 15.52
C TYR A 29 -0.48 15.99 17.00
N GLU A 30 0.66 16.06 17.67
CA GLU A 30 0.75 15.76 19.10
C GLU A 30 -0.01 16.77 19.97
N TYR A 31 -0.17 18.01 19.52
CA TYR A 31 -0.96 19.02 20.23
C TYR A 31 -2.48 18.91 19.98
N GLU A 32 -2.91 18.12 18.99
CA GLU A 32 -4.32 17.86 18.63
C GLU A 32 -4.60 16.34 18.65
N GLN A 33 -4.30 15.68 19.78
CA GLN A 33 -4.54 14.24 19.93
C GLN A 33 -6.01 13.89 19.66
N GLY A 34 -6.23 12.83 18.87
CA GLY A 34 -7.56 12.33 18.49
C GLY A 34 -8.08 12.83 17.15
N LYS A 35 -7.45 13.84 16.54
CA LYS A 35 -7.84 14.33 15.21
C LYS A 35 -6.95 13.76 14.11
N ILE A 36 -7.53 12.89 13.29
CA ILE A 36 -6.83 12.23 12.17
C ILE A 36 -7.07 13.02 10.89
N PHE A 37 -5.98 13.44 10.25
CA PHE A 37 -5.97 14.03 8.92
C PHE A 37 -5.58 12.96 7.91
N ILE A 38 -6.47 12.68 6.96
CA ILE A 38 -6.21 11.72 5.88
C ILE A 38 -5.87 12.52 4.63
N ASN A 39 -4.79 12.15 3.92
CA ASN A 39 -4.49 12.78 2.64
C ASN A 39 -5.57 12.42 1.62
N SER A 40 -6.00 13.41 0.83
CA SER A 40 -7.01 13.20 -0.22
C SER A 40 -6.67 13.88 -1.54
N THR A 41 -5.44 14.39 -1.68
CA THR A 41 -4.99 15.15 -2.85
C THR A 41 -3.60 14.68 -3.21
N TRP A 42 -3.40 14.41 -4.50
CA TRP A 42 -2.16 13.85 -5.03
C TRP A 42 -1.66 14.67 -6.22
N PRO A 43 -0.37 14.56 -6.61
CA PRO A 43 0.21 15.35 -7.69
C PRO A 43 -0.50 15.21 -9.05
N SER A 44 -1.12 14.04 -9.30
CA SER A 44 -1.94 13.77 -10.48
C SER A 44 -3.25 14.57 -10.53
N GLY A 45 -3.61 15.27 -9.45
CA GLY A 45 -4.87 16.00 -9.31
C GLY A 45 -6.06 15.13 -8.88
N VAL A 46 -5.87 13.82 -8.75
CA VAL A 46 -6.94 12.90 -8.32
C VAL A 46 -7.31 13.17 -6.86
N GLN A 47 -8.61 13.34 -6.60
CA GLN A 47 -9.16 13.51 -5.26
C GLN A 47 -9.61 12.16 -4.69
N THR A 48 -8.71 11.51 -3.95
CA THR A 48 -8.91 10.18 -3.37
C THR A 48 -8.06 10.02 -2.13
N CYS A 49 -8.52 9.24 -1.15
CA CYS A 49 -7.74 8.94 0.04
C CYS A 49 -6.58 7.96 -0.21
N LYS A 50 -6.59 7.25 -1.35
CA LYS A 50 -5.57 6.27 -1.72
C LYS A 50 -5.02 6.53 -3.12
N GLU A 51 -3.71 6.41 -3.27
CA GLU A 51 -2.95 6.57 -4.52
C GLU A 51 -2.45 5.22 -5.03
N ALA A 52 -2.34 5.02 -6.33
CA ALA A 52 -1.86 3.75 -6.89
C ALA A 52 -0.45 3.41 -6.37
N THR A 53 -0.22 2.16 -5.99
CA THR A 53 1.12 1.67 -5.64
C THR A 53 1.88 1.33 -6.93
N ALA A 54 2.16 2.38 -7.70
CA ALA A 54 2.88 2.36 -8.96
C ALA A 54 4.05 3.34 -8.89
N ILE A 55 5.19 2.97 -9.46
CA ILE A 55 6.40 3.79 -9.42
C ILE A 55 7.17 3.67 -10.73
N LEU A 56 7.73 4.79 -11.16
CA LEU A 56 8.44 4.92 -12.43
C LEU A 56 9.86 5.44 -12.18
N PHE A 57 10.82 4.80 -12.83
CA PHE A 57 12.21 5.23 -12.87
C PHE A 57 12.68 5.40 -14.31
N ASP A 58 13.61 6.32 -14.54
CA ASP A 58 14.23 6.52 -15.85
C ASP A 58 15.25 5.41 -16.18
N GLU A 59 15.88 5.49 -17.35
CA GLU A 59 16.89 4.53 -17.81
C GLU A 59 18.12 4.40 -16.89
N ASN A 60 18.38 5.43 -16.08
CA ASN A 60 19.45 5.51 -15.09
C ASN A 60 18.98 5.12 -13.68
N GLU A 61 17.80 4.50 -13.59
CA GLU A 61 17.14 4.11 -12.35
C GLU A 61 16.93 5.28 -11.37
N ARG A 62 16.69 6.49 -11.88
CA ARG A 62 16.34 7.67 -11.07
C ARG A 62 14.83 7.77 -10.96
N PHE A 63 14.33 8.14 -9.79
CA PHE A 63 12.91 8.31 -9.55
C PHE A 63 12.32 9.36 -10.51
N VAL A 64 11.20 9.02 -11.16
CA VAL A 64 10.47 9.93 -12.06
C VAL A 64 9.14 10.32 -11.45
N ALA A 65 8.32 9.33 -11.09
CA ALA A 65 6.96 9.55 -10.59
C ALA A 65 6.47 8.37 -9.73
N PHE A 66 5.40 8.63 -8.96
CA PHE A 66 4.67 7.64 -8.18
C PHE A 66 3.16 7.83 -8.39
N GLY A 67 2.37 6.78 -8.21
CA GLY A 67 0.90 6.87 -8.30
C GLY A 67 0.38 6.91 -9.73
N GLU A 68 -0.80 7.49 -9.90
CA GLU A 68 -1.39 7.72 -11.23
C GLU A 68 -0.44 8.52 -12.15
N ASP A 69 0.34 9.48 -11.63
CA ASP A 69 1.35 10.20 -12.44
C ASP A 69 2.44 9.27 -13.01
N ALA A 70 2.77 8.18 -12.30
CA ALA A 70 3.68 7.16 -12.84
C ALA A 70 3.03 6.35 -13.96
N ILE A 71 1.72 6.10 -13.86
CA ILE A 71 0.95 5.35 -14.86
C ILE A 71 0.78 6.20 -16.12
N ASP A 72 0.34 7.45 -15.97
CA ASP A 72 0.14 8.40 -17.07
C ASP A 72 1.44 8.59 -17.86
N ARG A 73 2.54 8.94 -17.18
CA ARG A 73 3.83 9.15 -17.85
C ARG A 73 4.37 7.90 -18.53
N TYR A 74 4.14 6.71 -17.96
CA TYR A 74 4.57 5.48 -18.61
C TYR A 74 3.70 5.15 -19.82
N SER A 75 2.41 5.50 -19.78
CA SER A 75 1.48 5.32 -20.89
C SER A 75 1.85 6.24 -22.06
N ASP A 76 2.13 7.51 -21.77
CA ASP A 76 2.58 8.52 -22.76
C ASP A 76 3.96 8.19 -23.39
N CYS A 77 4.75 7.30 -22.77
CA CYS A 77 6.06 6.92 -23.31
C CYS A 77 5.98 6.03 -24.55
N ALA A 78 4.83 5.40 -24.82
CA ALA A 78 4.61 4.54 -26.00
C ALA A 78 4.96 5.23 -27.31
N ASP A 79 4.73 6.54 -27.39
CA ASP A 79 4.92 7.32 -28.62
C ASP A 79 6.41 7.56 -28.98
N ASN A 80 7.35 7.30 -28.06
CA ASN A 80 8.76 7.70 -28.21
C ASN A 80 9.81 6.61 -27.87
N ASP A 81 9.44 5.32 -27.81
CA ASP A 81 10.31 4.18 -27.44
C ASP A 81 10.96 4.30 -26.02
N MET A 82 10.49 5.22 -25.18
CA MET A 82 11.03 5.44 -23.83
C MET A 82 10.58 4.36 -22.85
N GLU A 83 9.45 3.71 -23.10
CA GLU A 83 8.89 2.59 -22.34
C GLU A 83 9.83 1.37 -22.32
N LYS A 84 10.66 1.22 -23.36
CA LYS A 84 11.72 0.20 -23.44
C LYS A 84 12.90 0.50 -22.52
N LYS A 85 13.08 1.76 -22.12
CA LYS A 85 14.23 2.21 -21.32
C LYS A 85 13.88 2.40 -19.85
N TRP A 86 12.70 2.94 -19.57
CA TRP A 86 12.24 3.24 -18.22
C TRP A 86 11.84 1.97 -17.45
N TYR A 87 11.78 2.05 -16.13
CA TYR A 87 11.41 0.96 -15.25
C TYR A 87 10.12 1.31 -14.53
N PHE A 88 9.00 0.76 -15.02
CA PHE A 88 7.70 0.87 -14.37
C PHE A 88 7.42 -0.37 -13.52
N PHE A 89 7.01 -0.15 -12.27
CA PHE A 89 6.60 -1.21 -11.36
C PHE A 89 5.23 -0.88 -10.77
N ASN A 90 4.31 -1.86 -10.80
CA ASN A 90 3.09 -1.86 -10.01
C ASN A 90 2.99 -3.19 -9.25
N ARG A 91 2.16 -3.25 -8.20
CA ARG A 91 1.87 -4.48 -7.43
C ARG A 91 3.12 -5.19 -6.87
N PHE A 92 4.25 -4.49 -6.81
CA PHE A 92 5.54 -5.05 -6.46
C PHE A 92 5.62 -5.49 -4.99
N LYS A 93 4.69 -5.02 -4.12
CA LYS A 93 4.50 -5.52 -2.75
C LYS A 93 4.36 -7.05 -2.72
N MET A 94 3.76 -7.66 -3.75
CA MET A 94 3.58 -9.11 -3.84
C MET A 94 4.89 -9.90 -3.96
N ALA A 95 6.01 -9.27 -4.31
CA ALA A 95 7.31 -9.91 -4.29
C ALA A 95 7.71 -10.36 -2.87
N LEU A 96 7.20 -9.69 -1.82
CA LEU A 96 7.49 -10.01 -0.43
C LEU A 96 6.63 -11.15 0.14
N TYR A 97 5.53 -11.50 -0.54
CA TYR A 97 4.71 -12.67 -0.18
C TYR A 97 5.38 -14.01 -0.54
N GLN A 98 6.40 -13.99 -1.42
CA GLN A 98 6.99 -15.19 -2.04
C GLN A 98 7.79 -16.09 -1.08
N GLU A 99 7.95 -15.72 0.19
CA GLU A 99 8.57 -16.58 1.22
C GLU A 99 7.87 -17.94 1.34
N LYS A 100 6.54 -17.97 1.15
CA LYS A 100 5.76 -19.23 1.18
C LYS A 100 6.05 -20.17 -0.01
N ASN A 101 6.71 -19.68 -1.06
CA ASN A 101 7.07 -20.45 -2.27
C ASN A 101 8.58 -20.80 -2.32
N GLY A 102 9.30 -20.72 -1.20
CA GLY A 102 10.72 -21.12 -1.11
C GLY A 102 11.72 -20.08 -1.65
N LYS A 103 11.27 -18.87 -1.97
CA LYS A 103 12.15 -17.74 -2.32
C LYS A 103 12.36 -16.86 -1.09
N ASN A 104 13.59 -16.80 -0.58
CA ASN A 104 13.92 -15.96 0.56
C ASN A 104 13.93 -14.48 0.18
N VAL A 105 13.08 -13.67 0.82
CA VAL A 105 13.17 -12.21 0.78
C VAL A 105 14.47 -11.77 1.44
N ASN A 106 15.29 -11.01 0.71
CA ASN A 106 16.55 -10.50 1.21
C ASN A 106 16.96 -9.23 0.43
N ARG A 107 18.07 -8.61 0.83
CA ARG A 107 18.57 -7.34 0.25
C ARG A 107 18.89 -7.40 -1.26
N ASN A 108 19.11 -8.61 -1.78
CA ASN A 108 19.41 -8.86 -3.20
C ASN A 108 18.15 -9.20 -4.01
N LEU A 109 16.95 -9.05 -3.45
CA LEU A 109 15.71 -9.21 -4.19
C LEU A 109 15.73 -8.30 -5.43
N MET A 110 15.55 -8.89 -6.60
CA MET A 110 15.41 -8.19 -7.88
C MET A 110 13.95 -8.24 -8.32
N LEU A 111 13.40 -7.08 -8.65
CA LEU A 111 12.06 -6.95 -9.22
C LEU A 111 12.15 -6.82 -10.74
N SER A 112 11.14 -7.34 -11.43
CA SER A 112 10.98 -7.14 -12.88
C SER A 112 10.02 -5.98 -13.13
N ALA A 113 10.47 -5.00 -13.92
CA ALA A 113 9.63 -3.93 -14.44
C ALA A 113 8.68 -4.47 -15.51
N ALA A 114 7.70 -3.68 -15.94
CA ALA A 114 6.72 -4.07 -16.96
C ALA A 114 7.36 -4.53 -18.29
N ASN A 115 8.50 -3.92 -18.67
CA ASN A 115 9.28 -4.32 -19.86
C ASN A 115 10.27 -5.47 -19.60
N GLY A 116 10.18 -6.15 -18.45
CA GLY A 116 11.03 -7.29 -18.08
C GLY A 116 12.41 -6.92 -17.52
N LYS A 117 12.85 -5.66 -17.59
CA LYS A 117 14.12 -5.21 -17.01
C LYS A 117 14.11 -5.40 -15.49
N LYS A 118 15.29 -5.67 -14.90
CA LYS A 118 15.42 -5.94 -13.47
C LYS A 118 16.02 -4.77 -12.71
N MET A 119 15.51 -4.52 -11.51
CA MET A 119 16.02 -3.48 -10.60
C MET A 119 16.01 -3.98 -9.15
N GLN A 120 16.90 -3.45 -8.31
CA GLN A 120 16.97 -3.84 -6.90
C GLN A 120 15.69 -3.46 -6.17
N GLY A 121 15.06 -4.43 -5.52
CA GLY A 121 13.79 -4.25 -4.82
C GLY A 121 13.87 -3.19 -3.73
N LEU A 122 14.95 -3.16 -2.94
CA LEU A 122 15.12 -2.14 -1.90
C LEU A 122 14.99 -0.72 -2.47
N LYS A 123 15.52 -0.46 -3.66
CA LYS A 123 15.46 0.84 -4.33
C LYS A 123 14.05 1.21 -4.79
N VAL A 124 13.30 0.22 -5.29
CA VAL A 124 11.89 0.40 -5.69
C VAL A 124 11.01 0.71 -4.48
N PHE A 125 11.09 -0.10 -3.43
CA PHE A 125 10.30 0.08 -2.21
C PHE A 125 10.71 1.36 -1.46
N SER A 126 12.00 1.66 -1.35
CA SER A 126 12.46 2.90 -0.71
C SER A 126 12.04 4.14 -1.50
N GLY A 127 12.05 4.09 -2.84
CA GLY A 127 11.57 5.17 -3.70
C GLY A 127 10.09 5.49 -3.43
N ALA A 128 9.25 4.46 -3.32
CA ALA A 128 7.83 4.61 -3.02
C ALA A 128 7.59 5.19 -1.62
N ILE A 129 8.28 4.66 -0.60
CA ILE A 129 8.19 5.19 0.77
C ILE A 129 8.72 6.62 0.84
N ASN A 130 9.80 6.94 0.13
CA ASN A 130 10.37 8.28 0.08
C ASN A 130 9.37 9.28 -0.49
N PHE A 131 8.70 8.93 -1.59
CA PHE A 131 7.63 9.77 -2.16
C PHE A 131 6.52 10.06 -1.14
N LEU A 132 5.96 9.02 -0.49
CA LEU A 132 4.88 9.19 0.49
C LEU A 132 5.32 10.07 1.67
N LYS A 133 6.54 9.84 2.17
CA LYS A 133 7.16 10.61 3.26
C LYS A 133 7.37 12.07 2.87
N ASP A 134 7.99 12.34 1.71
CA ASP A 134 8.27 13.70 1.25
C ASP A 134 6.98 14.46 0.91
N HIS A 135 5.98 13.78 0.33
CA HIS A 135 4.67 14.35 0.04
C HIS A 135 3.93 14.74 1.34
N LEU A 136 3.95 13.88 2.36
CA LEU A 136 3.39 14.20 3.68
C LEU A 136 4.07 15.44 4.27
N ILE A 137 5.40 15.45 4.34
CA ILE A 137 6.16 16.56 4.93
C ILE A 137 5.91 17.87 4.17
N THR A 138 5.82 17.80 2.85
CA THR A 138 5.49 18.95 2.00
C THR A 138 4.10 19.48 2.32
N ASN A 139 3.08 18.61 2.34
CA ASN A 139 1.69 19.01 2.57
C ASN A 139 1.46 19.57 3.98
N VAL A 140 2.05 18.96 4.99
CA VAL A 140 1.96 19.44 6.38
C VAL A 140 2.58 20.84 6.50
N ASN A 141 3.76 21.05 5.91
CA ASN A 141 4.45 22.35 5.99
C ASN A 141 3.83 23.44 5.12
N GLN A 142 3.11 23.10 4.04
CA GLN A 142 2.33 24.09 3.28
C GLN A 142 1.12 24.60 4.06
N ARG A 143 0.52 23.76 4.91
CA ARG A 143 -0.66 24.09 5.71
C ARG A 143 -0.30 24.71 7.07
N ASN A 144 0.92 24.51 7.54
CA ASN A 144 1.36 24.98 8.85
C ASN A 144 2.10 26.32 8.72
N ALA A 145 1.52 27.39 9.28
CA ALA A 145 2.15 28.72 9.34
C ALA A 145 3.15 28.87 10.51
N GLY A 146 3.29 27.86 11.36
CA GLY A 146 4.16 27.84 12.53
C GLY A 146 5.51 27.17 12.27
N ASN A 147 5.95 26.33 13.22
CA ASN A 147 7.23 25.62 13.13
C ASN A 147 7.22 24.58 12.00
N ARG A 148 8.33 24.54 11.26
CA ARG A 148 8.54 23.58 10.19
C ARG A 148 8.68 22.17 10.76
N ILE A 149 7.75 21.28 10.41
CA ILE A 149 7.83 19.85 10.71
C ILE A 149 8.95 19.23 9.88
N THR A 150 9.80 18.45 10.54
CA THR A 150 10.92 17.74 9.91
C THR A 150 10.72 16.25 10.01
N VAL A 151 11.40 15.46 9.17
CA VAL A 151 11.31 13.99 9.21
C VAL A 151 11.68 13.44 10.61
N ASP A 152 12.65 14.07 11.28
CA ASP A 152 13.11 13.70 12.63
C ASP A 152 12.12 14.05 13.76
N SER A 153 11.15 14.95 13.52
CA SER A 153 10.09 15.26 14.48
C SER A 153 8.80 14.48 14.24
N VAL A 154 8.81 13.53 13.31
CA VAL A 154 7.68 12.65 13.02
C VAL A 154 7.91 11.25 13.57
N ARG A 155 6.90 10.68 14.25
CA ARG A 155 6.79 9.24 14.53
C ARG A 155 6.14 8.57 13.32
N TRP A 156 6.88 7.69 12.66
CA TRP A 156 6.42 7.00 11.46
C TRP A 156 5.93 5.60 11.81
N VAL A 157 4.71 5.28 11.42
CA VAL A 157 4.09 3.96 11.54
C VAL A 157 3.88 3.43 10.12
N LEU A 158 4.64 2.40 9.73
CA LEU A 158 4.50 1.74 8.44
C LEU A 158 3.80 0.40 8.65
N THR A 159 2.66 0.24 7.98
CA THR A 159 1.84 -0.97 8.13
C THR A 159 2.30 -2.10 7.21
N VAL A 160 2.18 -3.34 7.69
CA VAL A 160 2.49 -4.56 6.94
C VAL A 160 1.47 -5.67 7.26
N PRO A 161 1.24 -6.63 6.34
CA PRO A 161 0.32 -7.74 6.59
C PRO A 161 0.79 -8.63 7.74
N ALA A 162 -0.14 -9.16 8.52
CA ALA A 162 0.19 -10.04 9.64
C ALA A 162 0.73 -11.40 9.19
N ILE A 163 0.29 -11.89 8.02
CA ILE A 163 0.70 -13.19 7.47
C ILE A 163 2.15 -13.24 6.94
N TRP A 164 2.84 -12.10 6.92
CA TRP A 164 4.23 -12.01 6.46
C TRP A 164 5.23 -12.54 7.48
N GLY A 165 6.29 -13.18 6.98
CA GLY A 165 7.44 -13.58 7.79
C GLY A 165 8.33 -12.40 8.17
N ASP A 166 9.28 -12.67 9.06
CA ASP A 166 10.15 -11.64 9.64
C ASP A 166 11.08 -11.01 8.59
N SER A 167 11.50 -11.76 7.58
CA SER A 167 12.36 -11.24 6.50
C SER A 167 11.63 -10.19 5.64
N ALA A 168 10.37 -10.41 5.28
CA ALA A 168 9.53 -9.40 4.60
C ALA A 168 9.28 -8.15 5.46
N LYS A 169 9.00 -8.31 6.76
CA LYS A 169 8.83 -7.19 7.70
C LYS A 169 10.12 -6.39 7.86
N GLN A 170 11.25 -7.08 7.96
CA GLN A 170 12.58 -6.47 8.03
C GLN A 170 12.94 -5.76 6.72
N PHE A 171 12.57 -6.32 5.56
CA PHE A 171 12.77 -5.68 4.26
C PHE A 171 12.06 -4.33 4.20
N MET A 172 10.78 -4.25 4.61
CA MET A 172 10.04 -2.98 4.67
C MET A 172 10.69 -1.97 5.62
N ARG A 173 11.17 -2.43 6.78
CA ARG A 173 11.91 -1.57 7.72
C ARG A 173 13.17 -0.98 7.08
N GLU A 174 13.93 -1.79 6.35
CA GLU A 174 15.14 -1.32 5.66
C GLU A 174 14.81 -0.39 4.50
N SER A 175 13.75 -0.66 3.73
CA SER A 175 13.26 0.25 2.68
C SER A 175 12.87 1.62 3.25
N ALA A 176 12.21 1.65 4.40
CA ALA A 176 11.85 2.89 5.08
C ALA A 176 13.08 3.67 5.59
N GLN A 177 14.07 2.97 6.15
CA GLN A 177 15.33 3.60 6.56
C GLN A 177 16.11 4.15 5.37
N MET A 178 16.17 3.41 4.26
CA MET A 178 16.77 3.86 3.00
C MET A 178 16.03 5.07 2.40
N ALA A 179 14.72 5.19 2.65
CA ALA A 179 13.92 6.37 2.33
C ALA A 179 14.17 7.57 3.28
N GLY A 180 15.14 7.47 4.19
CA GLY A 180 15.53 8.53 5.11
C GLY A 180 14.67 8.65 6.37
N ILE A 181 13.82 7.66 6.68
CA ILE A 181 13.08 7.63 7.93
C ILE A 181 14.01 7.14 9.06
N PRO A 182 14.22 7.93 10.15
CA PRO A 182 15.11 7.53 11.23
C PRO A 182 14.61 6.27 11.95
N SER A 183 15.50 5.29 12.16
CA SER A 183 15.13 4.02 12.81
C SER A 183 14.49 4.21 14.20
N ARG A 184 14.94 5.21 14.97
CA ARG A 184 14.40 5.53 16.30
C ARG A 184 12.95 6.06 16.26
N ASN A 185 12.52 6.54 15.10
CA ASN A 185 11.19 7.10 14.86
C ASN A 185 10.28 6.15 14.08
N LEU A 186 10.77 4.97 13.68
CA LEU A 186 10.04 4.03 12.83
C LEU A 186 9.45 2.85 13.61
N ILE A 187 8.13 2.71 13.54
CA ILE A 187 7.37 1.55 14.00
C ILE A 187 6.86 0.78 12.78
N ILE A 188 7.05 -0.54 12.79
CA ILE A 188 6.33 -1.44 11.89
C ILE A 188 5.11 -1.92 12.67
N ALA A 189 3.93 -1.72 12.11
CA ALA A 189 2.67 -2.13 12.73
C ALA A 189 1.94 -3.14 11.84
N LEU A 190 1.16 -4.04 12.43
CA LEU A 190 0.37 -4.98 11.65
C LEU A 190 -0.92 -4.32 11.19
N GLU A 191 -1.22 -4.46 9.90
CA GLU A 191 -2.48 -3.99 9.29
C GLU A 191 -3.74 -4.37 10.11
N PRO A 192 -3.96 -5.62 10.55
CA PRO A 192 -5.14 -5.98 11.33
C PRO A 192 -5.19 -5.34 12.73
N GLU A 193 -4.05 -5.05 13.35
CA GLU A 193 -4.01 -4.35 14.64
C GLU A 193 -4.41 -2.88 14.46
N CYS A 194 -3.86 -2.21 13.45
CA CYS A 194 -4.24 -0.85 13.09
C CYS A 194 -5.73 -0.73 12.75
N ALA A 195 -6.26 -1.67 11.96
CA ALA A 195 -7.68 -1.72 11.64
C ALA A 195 -8.55 -1.93 12.90
N SER A 196 -8.13 -2.83 13.80
CA SER A 196 -8.85 -3.06 15.06
C SER A 196 -8.88 -1.82 15.95
N LEU A 197 -7.76 -1.11 16.09
CA LEU A 197 -7.68 0.14 16.85
C LEU A 197 -8.55 1.21 16.22
N TYR A 198 -8.53 1.35 14.89
CA TYR A 198 -9.39 2.32 14.20
C TYR A 198 -10.89 2.02 14.40
N CYS A 199 -11.28 0.76 14.33
CA CYS A 199 -12.67 0.37 14.58
C CYS A 199 -13.13 0.77 15.99
N GLN A 200 -12.26 0.71 17.01
CA GLN A 200 -12.58 1.16 18.38
C GLN A 200 -12.97 2.63 18.46
N GLU A 201 -12.45 3.47 17.57
CA GLU A 201 -12.76 4.91 17.50
C GLU A 201 -14.04 5.20 16.70
N LEU A 202 -14.61 4.22 15.99
CA LEU A 202 -15.82 4.43 15.21
C LEU A 202 -17.05 4.62 16.12
N PRO A 203 -17.97 5.54 15.76
CA PRO A 203 -19.29 5.64 16.39
C PRO A 203 -20.10 4.35 16.27
N ALA A 204 -20.97 4.06 17.22
CA ALA A 204 -21.76 2.82 17.27
C ALA A 204 -22.60 2.62 16.00
N GLU A 205 -23.09 3.69 15.40
CA GLU A 205 -23.88 3.68 14.17
C GLU A 205 -23.10 3.12 12.98
N LYS A 206 -21.78 3.32 12.95
CA LYS A 206 -20.90 2.78 11.89
C LYS A 206 -20.52 1.32 12.11
N LEU A 207 -20.77 0.78 13.30
CA LEU A 207 -20.42 -0.59 13.68
C LEU A 207 -21.61 -1.55 13.50
N GLY A 208 -22.80 -1.02 13.21
CA GLY A 208 -24.01 -1.80 12.96
C GLY A 208 -24.37 -2.70 14.14
N GLU A 209 -24.68 -3.97 13.86
CA GLU A 209 -25.10 -4.97 14.84
C GLU A 209 -23.97 -5.52 15.74
N PHE A 210 -22.76 -4.93 15.67
CA PHE A 210 -21.61 -5.34 16.49
C PHE A 210 -21.27 -4.36 17.63
N PRO A 211 -22.22 -3.80 18.41
CA PRO A 211 -21.90 -2.77 19.41
C PRO A 211 -20.98 -3.28 20.54
N ASP A 212 -21.00 -4.59 20.80
CA ASP A 212 -20.25 -5.23 21.88
C ASP A 212 -18.78 -5.49 21.56
N PHE A 213 -18.30 -5.20 20.34
CA PHE A 213 -16.91 -5.49 19.96
C PHE A 213 -15.89 -4.68 20.79
N LYS A 214 -16.28 -3.55 21.38
CA LYS A 214 -15.42 -2.73 22.28
C LYS A 214 -15.31 -3.29 23.69
N LYS A 215 -16.18 -4.23 24.09
CA LYS A 215 -16.18 -4.77 25.45
C LYS A 215 -14.95 -5.64 25.67
N ALA A 216 -14.29 -5.47 26.81
CA ALA A 216 -13.21 -6.36 27.22
C ALA A 216 -13.72 -7.82 27.22
N GLY A 217 -12.94 -8.71 26.63
CA GLY A 217 -13.30 -10.11 26.41
C GLY A 217 -13.95 -10.40 25.07
N ALA A 218 -14.47 -9.39 24.34
CA ALA A 218 -15.07 -9.58 23.02
C ALA A 218 -14.05 -10.19 22.06
N LYS A 219 -14.51 -11.14 21.24
CA LYS A 219 -13.71 -11.83 20.24
C LYS A 219 -14.32 -11.58 18.88
N TYR A 220 -13.50 -11.26 17.90
CA TYR A 220 -13.97 -10.97 16.55
C TYR A 220 -12.96 -11.45 15.52
N LEU A 221 -13.49 -11.74 14.33
CA LEU A 221 -12.73 -12.05 13.15
C LEU A 221 -12.52 -10.76 12.37
N LEU A 222 -11.29 -10.46 12.02
CA LEU A 222 -10.94 -9.39 11.10
C LEU A 222 -10.57 -10.02 9.76
N LEU A 223 -11.28 -9.60 8.71
CA LEU A 223 -11.07 -10.02 7.33
C LEU A 223 -10.61 -8.80 6.52
N ASP A 224 -9.32 -8.76 6.19
CA ASP A 224 -8.76 -7.74 5.30
C ASP A 224 -8.68 -8.31 3.88
N ASN A 225 -9.65 -7.94 3.04
CA ASN A 225 -9.72 -8.32 1.65
C ASN A 225 -9.03 -7.26 0.78
N GLY A 226 -7.70 -7.26 0.82
CA GLY A 226 -6.87 -6.30 0.10
C GLY A 226 -6.78 -6.56 -1.40
N GLY A 227 -6.00 -5.71 -2.08
CA GLY A 227 -5.73 -5.85 -3.52
C GLY A 227 -4.88 -7.07 -3.88
N GLY A 228 -3.98 -7.51 -2.99
CA GLY A 228 -3.04 -8.61 -3.25
C GLY A 228 -3.27 -9.83 -2.38
N THR A 229 -3.58 -9.62 -1.10
CA THR A 229 -3.76 -10.66 -0.10
C THR A 229 -5.16 -10.59 0.50
N VAL A 230 -5.60 -11.73 1.01
CA VAL A 230 -6.66 -11.80 2.02
C VAL A 230 -5.99 -12.20 3.32
N ASP A 231 -6.11 -11.38 4.35
CA ASP A 231 -5.56 -11.59 5.67
C ASP A 231 -6.70 -11.82 6.68
N VAL A 232 -6.58 -12.89 7.47
CA VAL A 232 -7.60 -13.36 8.41
C VAL A 232 -6.96 -13.46 9.79
N THR A 233 -7.42 -12.64 10.73
CA THR A 233 -6.94 -12.62 12.10
C THR A 233 -8.10 -12.69 13.08
N VAL A 234 -7.93 -13.44 14.16
CA VAL A 234 -8.89 -13.47 15.27
C VAL A 234 -8.32 -12.69 16.43
N HIS A 235 -9.03 -11.64 16.82
CA HIS A 235 -8.64 -10.76 17.90
C HIS A 235 -9.56 -10.90 19.10
N GLN A 236 -8.99 -10.63 20.27
CA GLN A 236 -9.71 -10.41 21.52
C GLN A 236 -9.44 -9.01 22.03
N MET A 237 -10.51 -8.28 22.35
CA MET A 237 -10.42 -7.01 23.05
C MET A 237 -10.02 -7.24 24.50
N LEU A 238 -8.97 -6.56 24.96
CA LEU A 238 -8.54 -6.57 26.35
C LEU A 238 -8.97 -5.27 27.04
N GLU A 239 -8.82 -5.24 28.37
CA GLU A 239 -8.99 -4.00 29.12
C GLU A 239 -8.03 -2.90 28.64
N GLY A 240 -8.55 -1.67 28.60
CA GLY A 240 -7.81 -0.48 28.15
C GLY A 240 -7.64 -0.37 26.64
N GLY A 241 -8.52 -1.00 25.84
CA GLY A 241 -8.52 -0.88 24.37
C GLY A 241 -7.39 -1.64 23.65
N ARG A 242 -6.65 -2.48 24.39
CA ARG A 242 -5.59 -3.30 23.82
C ARG A 242 -6.17 -4.49 23.06
N VAL A 243 -5.48 -4.92 22.02
CA VAL A 243 -5.91 -6.03 21.17
C VAL A 243 -4.93 -7.18 21.32
N LYS A 244 -5.45 -8.42 21.42
CA LYS A 244 -4.66 -9.65 21.48
C LYS A 244 -5.02 -10.57 20.31
N GLU A 245 -4.01 -10.99 19.56
CA GLU A 245 -4.14 -12.09 18.60
C GLU A 245 -4.35 -13.43 19.32
N LEU A 246 -5.44 -14.14 18.96
CA LEU A 246 -5.78 -15.44 19.56
C LEU A 246 -5.18 -16.62 18.79
N TYR A 247 -5.07 -16.50 17.48
CA TYR A 247 -4.51 -17.50 16.60
C TYR A 247 -3.60 -16.82 15.59
N LYS A 248 -2.51 -17.50 15.22
CA LYS A 248 -1.61 -17.05 14.16
C LYS A 248 -2.42 -16.62 12.94
N ALA A 249 -2.20 -15.39 12.48
CA ALA A 249 -2.85 -14.87 11.28
C ALA A 249 -2.71 -15.84 10.10
N THR A 250 -3.80 -16.03 9.36
CA THR A 250 -3.87 -16.88 8.17
C THR A 250 -4.29 -16.06 6.97
N GLY A 251 -4.05 -16.56 5.77
CA GLY A 251 -4.33 -15.80 4.57
C GLY A 251 -3.55 -16.30 3.37
N GLY A 252 -3.89 -15.70 2.23
CA GLY A 252 -3.42 -16.12 0.92
C GLY A 252 -3.29 -14.96 -0.05
N ALA A 253 -2.61 -15.21 -1.18
CA ALA A 253 -2.61 -14.30 -2.32
C ALA A 253 -3.96 -14.41 -3.07
N TRP A 254 -5.05 -14.02 -2.39
CA TRP A 254 -6.43 -14.16 -2.84
C TRP A 254 -7.14 -12.80 -3.00
N GLY A 255 -6.39 -11.70 -2.99
CA GLY A 255 -6.94 -10.36 -3.10
C GLY A 255 -7.53 -10.05 -4.48
N GLY A 256 -7.84 -8.77 -4.71
CA GLY A 256 -8.39 -8.27 -5.98
C GLY A 256 -7.60 -8.65 -7.24
N THR A 257 -6.29 -8.96 -7.12
CA THR A 257 -5.47 -9.52 -8.20
C THR A 257 -6.03 -10.81 -8.78
N LYS A 258 -6.76 -11.62 -8.02
CA LYS A 258 -7.42 -12.84 -8.54
C LYS A 258 -8.60 -12.55 -9.44
N VAL A 259 -9.32 -11.46 -9.20
CA VAL A 259 -10.34 -10.96 -10.13
C VAL A 259 -9.69 -10.51 -11.43
N ASP A 260 -8.55 -9.83 -11.34
CA ASP A 260 -7.79 -9.41 -12.52
C ASP A 260 -7.25 -10.61 -13.31
N GLU A 261 -6.73 -11.63 -12.64
CA GLU A 261 -6.31 -12.88 -13.31
C GLU A 261 -7.48 -13.55 -14.04
N ALA A 262 -8.67 -13.58 -13.45
CA ALA A 262 -9.86 -14.14 -14.09
C ALA A 262 -10.29 -13.33 -15.32
N PHE A 263 -10.25 -12.00 -15.23
CA PHE A 263 -10.50 -11.11 -16.37
C PHE A 263 -9.49 -11.35 -17.50
N VAL A 264 -8.20 -11.41 -17.19
CA VAL A 264 -7.16 -11.69 -18.19
C VAL A 264 -7.31 -13.08 -18.79
N LYS A 265 -7.70 -14.08 -18.00
CA LYS A 265 -8.00 -15.43 -18.49
C LYS A 265 -9.14 -15.41 -19.50
N TYR A 266 -10.20 -14.65 -19.24
CA TYR A 266 -11.31 -14.50 -20.19
C TYR A 266 -10.85 -13.95 -21.56
N PHE A 267 -9.97 -12.95 -21.56
CA PHE A 267 -9.36 -12.43 -22.79
C PHE A 267 -8.49 -13.46 -23.51
N ARG A 268 -7.74 -14.27 -22.75
CA ARG A 268 -6.91 -15.36 -23.30
C ARG A 268 -7.76 -16.48 -23.91
N ASP A 269 -8.89 -16.81 -23.29
CA ASP A 269 -9.83 -17.80 -23.83
C ASP A 269 -10.46 -17.30 -25.15
N MET A 270 -10.64 -15.98 -25.30
CA MET A 270 -11.21 -15.36 -26.50
C MET A 270 -10.18 -15.12 -27.63
N PHE A 271 -8.99 -14.59 -27.31
CA PHE A 271 -7.99 -14.15 -28.30
C PHE A 271 -6.73 -15.02 -28.37
N THR A 272 -6.62 -16.06 -27.54
CA THR A 272 -5.44 -16.91 -27.28
C THR A 272 -4.37 -16.29 -26.37
N GLU A 273 -3.62 -17.16 -25.69
CA GLU A 273 -2.46 -16.81 -24.86
C GLU A 273 -1.43 -15.96 -25.63
N ARG A 274 -1.12 -16.34 -26.88
CA ARG A 274 -0.12 -15.67 -27.72
C ARG A 274 -0.44 -14.19 -27.93
N VAL A 275 -1.69 -13.87 -28.28
CA VAL A 275 -2.09 -12.49 -28.57
C VAL A 275 -2.00 -11.61 -27.32
N ILE A 276 -2.46 -12.13 -26.17
CA ILE A 276 -2.42 -11.39 -24.92
C ILE A 276 -0.99 -11.20 -24.41
N ASP A 277 -0.13 -12.20 -24.60
CA ASP A 277 1.28 -12.08 -24.22
C ASP A 277 2.06 -11.16 -25.17
N GLU A 278 1.74 -11.13 -26.47
CA GLU A 278 2.27 -10.15 -27.41
C GLU A 278 1.84 -8.71 -27.03
N LEU A 279 0.57 -8.49 -26.70
CA LEU A 279 0.07 -7.20 -26.22
C LEU A 279 0.85 -6.73 -24.98
N LYS A 280 1.00 -7.60 -23.98
CA LYS A 280 1.75 -7.28 -22.75
C LYS A 280 3.21 -6.93 -22.98
N ASN A 281 3.89 -7.70 -23.83
CA ASN A 281 5.34 -7.61 -23.99
C ASN A 281 5.76 -6.56 -25.00
N GLN A 282 4.95 -6.32 -26.04
CA GLN A 282 5.27 -5.38 -27.12
C GLN A 282 4.60 -4.02 -26.89
N ASN A 283 3.45 -3.98 -26.22
CA ASN A 283 2.69 -2.76 -25.94
C ASN A 283 2.33 -2.68 -24.44
N ALA A 284 3.36 -2.73 -23.58
CA ALA A 284 3.18 -2.65 -22.13
C ALA A 284 2.41 -1.40 -21.65
N PRO A 285 2.58 -0.21 -22.26
CA PRO A 285 1.73 0.97 -22.00
C PRO A 285 0.22 0.70 -22.14
N ASP A 286 -0.22 0.26 -23.33
CA ASP A 286 -1.62 -0.05 -23.62
C ASP A 286 -2.17 -1.13 -22.68
N TRP A 287 -1.35 -2.14 -22.37
CA TRP A 287 -1.72 -3.17 -21.40
C TRP A 287 -1.99 -2.60 -20.01
N ILE A 288 -1.14 -1.69 -19.54
CA ILE A 288 -1.30 -1.05 -18.23
C ILE A 288 -2.54 -0.16 -18.22
N GLU A 289 -2.79 0.60 -19.28
CA GLU A 289 -3.99 1.43 -19.41
C GLU A 289 -5.26 0.57 -19.39
N MET A 290 -5.32 -0.51 -20.18
CA MET A 290 -6.45 -1.43 -20.18
C MET A 290 -6.72 -2.01 -18.78
N MET A 291 -5.67 -2.40 -18.05
CA MET A 291 -5.80 -2.93 -16.69
C MET A 291 -6.17 -1.84 -15.68
N ARG A 292 -5.76 -0.59 -15.87
CA ARG A 292 -6.19 0.57 -15.07
C ARG A 292 -7.69 0.80 -15.25
N ASP A 293 -8.17 0.80 -16.48
CA ASP A 293 -9.59 1.00 -16.78
C ASP A 293 -10.45 -0.12 -16.19
N PHE A 294 -9.98 -1.37 -16.32
CA PHE A 294 -10.64 -2.50 -15.68
C PHE A 294 -10.70 -2.35 -14.16
N GLU A 295 -9.62 -1.93 -13.49
CA GLU A 295 -9.61 -1.68 -12.04
C GLU A 295 -10.65 -0.61 -11.64
N GLN A 296 -10.77 0.47 -12.40
CA GLN A 296 -11.76 1.52 -12.14
C GLN A 296 -13.20 1.02 -12.30
N ILE A 297 -13.46 0.18 -13.30
CA ILE A 297 -14.78 -0.44 -13.52
C ILE A 297 -15.08 -1.44 -12.40
N LYS A 298 -14.14 -2.33 -12.08
CA LYS A 298 -14.26 -3.35 -11.04
C LYS A 298 -14.73 -2.77 -9.71
N ARG A 299 -14.22 -1.59 -9.32
CA ARG A 299 -14.60 -0.88 -8.09
C ARG A 299 -16.03 -0.34 -8.08
N LYS A 300 -16.68 -0.20 -9.24
CA LYS A 300 -18.05 0.29 -9.41
C LYS A 300 -19.08 -0.82 -9.56
N ILE A 301 -18.64 -2.07 -9.76
CA ILE A 301 -19.55 -3.22 -9.84
C ILE A 301 -20.06 -3.50 -8.42
N SER A 302 -21.29 -3.07 -8.13
CA SER A 302 -22.07 -3.52 -6.97
C SER A 302 -23.18 -4.47 -7.44
N ASN A 303 -23.62 -5.37 -6.57
CA ASN A 303 -24.77 -6.26 -6.81
C ASN A 303 -26.12 -5.51 -6.72
N ASP A 304 -26.18 -4.23 -7.11
CA ASP A 304 -27.42 -3.45 -7.09
C ASP A 304 -28.39 -3.80 -8.24
N ASN A 305 -28.06 -4.81 -9.05
CA ASN A 305 -29.05 -5.50 -9.86
C ASN A 305 -29.87 -6.42 -8.94
N GLN A 306 -30.85 -5.82 -8.26
CA GLN A 306 -32.05 -6.52 -7.83
C GLN A 306 -32.61 -7.28 -9.02
N ASP A 307 -32.78 -8.59 -8.84
CA ASP A 307 -33.73 -9.47 -9.54
C ASP A 307 -34.43 -8.85 -10.77
N GLU A 308 -33.77 -8.86 -11.94
CA GLU A 308 -34.54 -9.09 -13.16
C GLU A 308 -34.77 -10.60 -13.22
N HIS A 309 -35.94 -11.00 -12.72
CA HIS A 309 -36.56 -12.27 -13.00
C HIS A 309 -36.38 -12.63 -14.48
N ILE A 310 -35.50 -13.59 -14.75
CA ILE A 310 -35.58 -14.39 -15.96
C ILE A 310 -36.28 -15.68 -15.54
N GLU A 311 -37.59 -15.72 -15.79
CA GLU A 311 -38.35 -16.98 -15.92
C GLU A 311 -37.74 -17.87 -17.01
#